data_AF-A0A5K1CW47-F1
#
_entry.id   AF-A0A5K1CW47-F1
#
_cell.length_a   1.000
_cell.length_b   1.000
_cell.length_c   1.000
_cell.angle_alpha   90.00
_cell.angle_beta   90.00
_cell.angle_gamma   90.00
#
_symmetry.space_group_name_H-M   'P 1'
#
loop_
_entity.id
_entity.type
_entity.pdbx_description
1 polymer ?
#
loop_
_entity_poly.entity_id
_entity_poly.type
_entity_poly.pdbx_seq_one_letter_code
_entity_poly.pdbx_strand_id
1 'polypeptide(L)' 'IPLPRWVVEEINRDSDLAYTDQWGRRNYEYVSLGCDELPVLRGRTPVQCYSDFMRAFRDTFSHLLGDTIV' A
#
# COMPACT_ATOMS: atom_id res chain seq x y z
N ILE A 1 -9.84 -10.98 -1.07
CA ILE A 1 -8.51 -10.94 -0.41
C ILE A 1 -8.34 -9.53 0.13
N PRO A 2 -8.37 -9.31 1.45
CA PRO A 2 -8.23 -7.96 2.03
C PRO A 2 -6.78 -7.47 1.98
N LEU A 3 -6.56 -6.21 2.35
CA LEU A 3 -5.21 -5.70 2.62
C LEU A 3 -4.47 -6.56 3.66
N PRO A 4 -3.12 -6.57 3.65
CA PRO A 4 -2.35 -7.28 4.66
C PRO A 4 -2.82 -6.89 6.06
N ARG A 5 -2.96 -7.87 6.96
CA ARG A 5 -3.51 -7.67 8.31
C ARG A 5 -2.81 -6.53 9.06
N TRP A 6 -1.49 -6.43 8.90
CA TRP A 6 -0.69 -5.38 9.53
C TRP A 6 -1.03 -3.97 9.02
N VAL A 7 -1.50 -3.81 7.79
CA VAL A 7 -1.97 -2.51 7.25
C VAL A 7 -3.32 -2.16 7.87
N VAL A 8 -4.22 -3.14 7.96
CA VAL A 8 -5.55 -2.97 8.58
C VAL A 8 -5.41 -2.59 10.06
N GLU A 9 -4.43 -3.15 10.76
CA GLU A 9 -4.09 -2.75 12.14
C GLU A 9 -3.68 -1.28 12.26
N GLU A 10 -2.90 -0.74 11.30
CA GLU A 10 -2.55 0.68 11.29
C GLU A 10 -3.77 1.56 10.96
N ILE A 11 -4.62 1.16 10.00
CA ILE A 11 -5.88 1.86 9.70
C ILE A 11 -6.84 1.87 10.90
N ASN A 12 -6.85 0.81 11.70
CA ASN A 12 -7.65 0.76 12.93
C ASN A 12 -7.09 1.68 14.03
N ARG A 13 -5.78 1.97 14.03
CA ARG A 13 -5.17 2.94 14.95
C ARG A 13 -5.39 4.38 14.50
N ASP A 14 -5.33 4.61 13.18
CA ASP A 14 -5.58 5.89 12.56
C ASP A 14 -6.54 5.74 11.38
N SER A 15 -7.81 6.09 11.63
CA SER A 15 -8.88 5.95 10.63
C SER A 15 -8.73 6.89 9.44
N ASP A 16 -7.90 7.94 9.53
CA ASP A 16 -7.67 8.89 8.43
C ASP A 16 -6.76 8.31 7.34
N LEU A 17 -6.16 7.15 7.60
CA LEU A 17 -5.46 6.34 6.59
C LEU A 17 -6.41 5.67 5.59
N ALA A 18 -7.71 5.60 5.89
CA ALA A 18 -8.72 5.06 4.98
C ALA A 18 -9.41 6.18 4.19
N TYR A 19 -9.83 5.87 2.97
CA TYR A 19 -10.76 6.75 2.27
C TYR A 19 -12.05 6.91 3.06
N THR A 20 -12.56 8.13 3.05
CA THR A 20 -13.66 8.55 3.93
C THR A 20 -14.69 9.32 3.14
N ASP A 21 -15.94 8.89 3.19
CA ASP A 21 -17.03 9.59 2.53
C ASP A 21 -17.53 10.80 3.36
N GLN A 22 -18.41 11.60 2.76
CA GLN A 22 -19.00 12.78 3.43
C GLN A 22 -19.84 12.44 4.68
N TRP A 23 -20.21 11.17 4.86
CA TRP A 23 -20.95 10.68 6.03
C TRP A 23 -20.02 10.03 7.07
N GLY A 24 -18.70 10.10 6.89
CA GLY A 24 -17.70 9.57 7.80
C GLY A 24 -17.47 8.06 7.69
N ARG A 25 -18.00 7.38 6.65
CA ARG A 25 -17.78 5.94 6.46
C ARG A 25 -16.38 5.70 5.90
N ARG A 26 -15.67 4.74 6.47
CA ARG A 26 -14.29 4.40 6.12
C ARG A 26 -14.24 3.18 5.19
N ASN A 27 -13.47 3.27 4.10
CA ASN A 27 -13.22 2.15 3.20
C ASN A 27 -11.88 1.48 3.53
N TYR A 28 -11.91 0.19 3.88
CA TYR A 28 -10.76 -0.64 4.27
C TYR A 28 -10.11 -1.41 3.11
N GLU A 29 -10.58 -1.20 1.88
CA GLU A 29 -10.07 -1.88 0.69
C GLU A 29 -8.75 -1.26 0.19
N TYR A 30 -8.49 0.01 0.52
CA TYR A 30 -7.32 0.74 0.04
C TYR A 30 -6.89 1.84 1.00
N VAL A 31 -5.59 2.17 0.98
CA VAL A 31 -4.98 3.24 1.78
C VAL A 31 -5.20 4.58 1.07
N SER A 32 -5.64 5.60 1.79
CA SER A 32 -5.93 6.93 1.24
C SER A 32 -4.71 7.54 0.55
N LEU A 33 -4.89 8.09 -0.65
CA LEU A 33 -3.83 8.81 -1.38
C LEU A 33 -3.21 9.94 -0.55
N GLY A 34 -3.99 10.56 0.35
CA GLY A 34 -3.53 11.67 1.19
C GLY A 34 -2.38 11.32 2.15
N CYS A 35 -2.09 10.03 2.36
CA CYS A 35 -1.00 9.59 3.22
C CYS A 35 0.17 8.93 2.48
N ASP A 36 0.21 8.99 1.15
CA ASP A 36 1.22 8.32 0.31
C ASP A 36 2.68 8.69 0.63
N GLU A 37 2.90 9.92 1.10
CA GLU A 37 4.21 10.44 1.49
C GLU A 37 4.44 10.41 3.01
N LEU A 38 3.45 10.00 3.81
CA LEU A 38 3.55 10.00 5.27
C LEU A 38 4.03 8.64 5.79
N PRO A 39 4.94 8.58 6.78
CA PRO A 39 5.53 7.34 7.29
C PRO A 39 4.62 6.58 8.27
N VAL A 40 3.37 6.35 7.86
CA VAL A 40 2.27 5.82 8.70
C VAL A 40 2.22 4.30 8.77
N LEU A 41 2.96 3.60 7.90
CA LEU A 41 2.97 2.15 7.81
C LEU A 41 4.22 1.56 8.49
N ARG A 42 4.22 1.55 9.83
CA ARG A 42 5.36 1.11 10.67
C ARG A 42 6.66 1.83 10.32
N GLY A 43 6.58 3.14 10.10
CA GLY A 43 7.72 4.00 9.76
C GLY A 43 8.04 4.07 8.26
N ARG A 44 7.30 3.39 7.40
CA ARG A 44 7.39 3.51 5.94
C ARG A 44 6.19 4.26 5.38
N THR A 45 6.37 4.87 4.21
CA THR A 45 5.26 5.45 3.45
C THR A 45 4.54 4.39 2.62
N PRO A 46 3.24 4.57 2.28
CA PRO A 46 2.54 3.70 1.35
C PRO A 46 3.27 3.54 0.01
N VAL A 47 3.78 4.63 -0.57
CA VAL A 47 4.55 4.59 -1.83
C VAL A 47 5.82 3.75 -1.71
N GLN A 48 6.53 3.82 -0.58
CA GLN A 48 7.68 2.95 -0.31
C GLN A 48 7.24 1.48 -0.28
N CYS A 49 6.17 1.14 0.44
CA CYS A 49 5.63 -0.22 0.48
C CYS A 49 5.24 -0.75 -0.91
N TYR A 50 4.61 0.07 -1.76
CA TYR A 50 4.25 -0.31 -3.13
C TYR A 50 5.51 -0.54 -3.98
N SER A 51 6.50 0.35 -3.87
CA SER A 51 7.77 0.23 -4.59
C SER A 51 8.54 -1.02 -4.19
N ASP A 52 8.65 -1.29 -2.89
CA ASP A 52 9.32 -2.47 -2.35
C ASP A 52 8.65 -3.76 -2.83
N PHE A 53 7.32 -3.79 -2.82
CA PHE A 53 6.56 -4.93 -3.34
C PHE A 53 6.84 -5.18 -4.83
N MET A 54 6.78 -4.13 -5.67
CA MET A 54 7.05 -4.26 -7.11
C MET A 54 8.50 -4.65 -7.40
N ARG A 55 9.47 -4.15 -6.63
CA ARG A 55 10.88 -4.56 -6.74
C ARG A 55 11.06 -6.03 -6.39
N ALA A 56 10.49 -6.48 -5.27
CA ALA A 56 10.55 -7.88 -4.86
C ALA A 56 9.87 -8.80 -5.89
N PHE A 57 8.74 -8.36 -6.44
CA PHE A 57 8.05 -9.07 -7.53
C PHE A 57 8.94 -9.19 -8.77
N ARG A 58 9.52 -8.08 -9.25
CA ARG A 58 10.45 -8.07 -10.38
C ARG A 58 11.62 -9.02 -10.16
N ASP A 59 12.26 -8.96 -8.99
CA ASP A 59 13.46 -9.76 -8.72
C ASP A 59 13.12 -11.26 -8.67
N THR A 60 12.01 -11.61 -8.01
CA THR A 60 11.52 -13.00 -7.89
C THR A 60 11.12 -13.59 -9.24
N PHE A 61 10.43 -12.82 -10.07
CA PHE A 61 9.91 -13.25 -11.37
C PHE A 61 10.78 -12.79 -12.53
N SER A 62 12.03 -12.40 -12.27
CA SER A 62 12.98 -11.92 -13.29
C SER A 62 13.15 -12.91 -14.45
N HIS A 63 13.12 -14.22 -14.16
CA HIS A 63 13.16 -15.28 -15.16
C HIS A 63 11.94 -15.36 -16.11
N LEU A 64 10.82 -14.72 -15.75
CA LEU A 64 9.60 -14.61 -16.58
C LEU A 64 9.48 -13.25 -17.25
N LEU A 65 10.17 -12.24 -16.72
CA LEU A 65 10.20 -10.89 -17.24
C LEU A 65 11.39 -10.82 -18.20
N GLY A 66 11.14 -11.10 -19.48
CA GLY A 66 12.18 -11.04 -20.51
C GLY A 66 12.87 -9.67 -20.57
N ASP A 67 14.02 -9.61 -21.23
CA ASP A 67 14.65 -8.34 -21.54
C ASP A 67 13.71 -7.51 -22.44
N THR A 68 13.61 -6.21 -22.19
CA THR A 68 12.85 -5.33 -23.08
C THR A 68 13.41 -5.51 -24.48
N ILE A 69 12.56 -5.83 -25.47
CA ILE A 69 12.98 -5.78 -26.88
C ILE A 69 13.37 -4.32 -27.13
N VAL A 70 14.65 -4.09 -27.38
CA VAL A 70 15.22 -2.76 -27.67
C VAL A 70 15.12 -2.49 -29.16
#